data_AF-A0A3D1XS15-F1
#
_entry.id   AF-A0A3D1XS15-F1
#
_cell.length_a   1.000
_cell.length_b   1.000
_cell.length_c   1.000
_cell.angle_alpha   90.00
_cell.angle_beta   90.00
_cell.angle_gamma   90.00
#
_symmetry.space_group_name_H-M   'P 1'
#
loop_
_entity.id
_entity.type
_entity.pdbx_description
1 polymer ?
#
loop_
_entity_poly.entity_id
_entity_poly.type
_entity_poly.pdbx_seq_one_letter_code
_entity_poly.pdbx_strand_id
1 'polypeptide(L)' 'QYRSVIFFQDEGQDALSKASKDRLQSSGKHKNDIVTEIVPAEHFYLAEEYHQKYLEARGLGNCNS' A
#
# COMPACT_ATOMS: atom_id res chain seq x y z
N GLN A 1 -9.42 -0.42 -11.57
CA GLN A 1 -8.11 -1.08 -11.66
C GLN A 1 -7.35 -0.72 -10.39
N TYR A 2 -6.87 -1.70 -9.64
CA TYR A 2 -6.18 -1.47 -8.36
C TYR A 2 -4.72 -1.89 -8.51
N ARG A 3 -3.79 -1.09 -7.97
CA ARG A 3 -2.37 -1.43 -7.90
C ARG A 3 -1.84 -1.25 -6.48
N SER A 4 -0.79 -2.00 -6.14
CA SER A 4 -0.11 -1.90 -4.85
C SER A 4 1.02 -0.87 -4.93
N VAL A 5 1.00 0.11 -4.04
CA VAL A 5 1.99 1.20 -3.99
C VAL A 5 2.28 1.56 -2.53
N ILE A 6 3.53 1.88 -2.24
CA ILE A 6 3.98 2.53 -1.00
C ILE A 6 4.37 3.97 -1.34
N PHE A 7 3.77 4.94 -0.64
CA PHE A 7 4.08 6.36 -0.75
C PHE A 7 4.96 6.78 0.43
N PHE A 8 6.20 7.19 0.16
CA PHE A 8 7.14 7.62 1.22
C PHE A 8 7.20 9.14 1.34
N GLN A 9 7.40 9.64 2.57
CA GLN A 9 7.52 11.09 2.85
C GLN A 9 8.97 11.55 3.05
N ASP A 10 9.88 10.62 3.34
CA ASP A 10 11.30 10.90 3.60
C ASP A 10 12.19 9.77 3.10
N GLU A 11 13.50 10.05 3.00
CA GLU A 11 14.50 9.10 2.51
C GLU A 11 14.67 7.87 3.42
N GLY A 12 14.40 8.01 4.71
CA GLY A 12 14.44 6.89 5.66
C GLY A 12 13.32 5.89 5.37
N GLN A 13 12.11 6.37 5.11
CA GLN A 13 10.98 5.54 4.69
C GLN A 13 11.23 4.87 3.35
N ASP A 14 11.84 5.56 2.38
CA ASP A 14 12.23 4.97 1.09
C ASP A 14 13.19 3.78 1.29
N ALA A 15 14.27 3.99 2.03
CA ALA A 15 15.26 2.96 2.32
C ALA A 15 14.65 1.75 3.05
N LEU A 16 13.82 1.99 4.07
CA LEU A 16 13.16 0.92 4.83
C LEU A 16 12.14 0.15 3.97
N SER A 17 11.41 0.84 3.09
CA SER A 17 10.43 0.23 2.19
C SER A 17 11.11 -0.69 1.17
N LYS A 18 12.22 -0.23 0.57
CA LYS A 18 13.04 -1.03 -0.36
C LYS A 18 13.64 -2.25 0.33
N ALA A 19 14.26 -2.07 1.50
CA ALA A 19 14.82 -3.18 2.26
C ALA A 19 13.76 -4.23 2.67
N SER A 20 12.56 -3.78 3.04
CA SER A 20 11.44 -4.68 3.36
C SER A 20 10.97 -5.47 2.13
N LYS A 21 10.85 -4.81 0.98
CA LYS A 21 10.49 -5.43 -0.31
C LYS A 21 11.53 -6.47 -0.71
N ASP A 22 12.82 -6.13 -0.65
CA ASP A 22 13.91 -7.03 -1.04
C ASP A 22 13.99 -8.25 -0.12
N ARG A 23 13.80 -8.05 1.19
CA ARG A 23 13.72 -9.15 2.15
C ARG A 23 12.55 -10.08 1.84
N LEU A 24 11.39 -9.53 1.50
CA LEU A 24 10.20 -10.32 1.16
C LEU A 24 10.40 -11.09 -0.15
N GLN A 25 10.96 -10.44 -1.17
CA GLN A 25 11.32 -11.07 -2.44
C GLN A 25 12.29 -12.23 -2.21
N SER A 26 13.34 -12.00 -1.42
CA SER A 26 14.38 -13.00 -1.14
C SER A 26 13.89 -14.13 -0.22
N SER A 27 12.80 -13.93 0.52
CA SER A 27 12.27 -14.93 1.43
C SER A 27 11.67 -16.16 0.73
N GLY A 28 11.37 -16.07 -0.58
CA GLY A 28 10.69 -17.13 -1.33
C GLY A 28 9.24 -17.38 -0.89
N LYS A 29 8.68 -16.54 0.00
CA LYS A 29 7.31 -16.66 0.48
C LYS A 29 6.27 -16.47 -0.63
N HIS A 30 6.63 -15.70 -1.65
CA HIS A 30 5.81 -15.46 -2.82
C HIS A 30 6.42 -16.19 -4.02
N LYS A 31 5.57 -16.91 -4.77
CA LYS A 31 6.00 -17.61 -6.00
C LYS A 31 6.35 -16.66 -7.14
N ASN A 32 5.77 -15.47 -7.11
CA ASN A 32 5.93 -14.44 -8.13
C ASN A 32 6.62 -13.23 -7.51
N ASP A 33 7.17 -12.37 -8.37
CA ASP A 33 7.84 -11.14 -7.95
C ASP A 33 6.89 -10.17 -7.24
N ILE A 34 7.46 -9.45 -6.28
CA ILE A 34 6.80 -8.36 -5.57
C ILE A 34 6.77 -7.13 -6.49
N VAL A 35 5.60 -6.88 -7.09
CA VAL A 35 5.38 -5.76 -8.02
C VAL A 35 5.02 -4.44 -7.34
N THR A 36 4.99 -4.38 -6.01
CA THR A 36 4.66 -3.15 -5.26
C THR A 36 5.58 -2.00 -5.66
N GLU A 37 5.00 -0.89 -6.09
CA GLU A 37 5.73 0.33 -6.44
C GLU A 37 6.11 1.09 -5.16
N ILE A 38 7.29 1.72 -5.15
CA ILE A 38 7.75 2.59 -4.04
C ILE A 38 8.05 3.95 -4.66
N VAL A 39 7.24 4.95 -4.34
CA VAL A 39 7.31 6.29 -4.96
C VAL A 39 7.15 7.38 -3.89
N PRO A 40 7.66 8.60 -4.15
CA PRO A 40 7.42 9.73 -3.25
C PRO A 40 5.92 9.98 -3.07
N ALA A 41 5.51 10.37 -1.87
CA ALA A 41 4.16 10.82 -1.61
C ALA A 41 3.88 12.12 -2.38
N GLU A 42 2.90 12.09 -3.26
CA GLU A 42 2.34 13.28 -3.92
C GLU A 42 1.14 13.82 -3.11
N HIS A 43 0.51 14.89 -3.59
CA HIS A 43 -0.67 15.45 -2.95
C HIS A 43 -1.79 14.40 -2.85
N PHE A 44 -2.17 14.10 -1.61
CA PHE A 44 -3.30 13.22 -1.31
C PHE A 44 -4.59 14.02 -1.29
N TYR A 45 -5.50 13.71 -2.22
CA TYR A 45 -6.83 14.29 -2.25
C TYR A 45 -7.77 13.44 -1.40
N LEU A 46 -8.43 14.07 -0.44
CA LEU A 46 -9.45 13.41 0.37
C LEU A 46 -10.56 12.91 -0.55
N ALA A 47 -10.91 11.63 -0.40
CA ALA A 47 -12.13 11.09 -1.00
C ALA A 47 -13.36 11.76 -0.38
N GLU A 48 -14.46 11.82 -1.15
CA GLU A 48 -15.75 12.35 -0.69
C GLU A 48 -16.19 11.70 0.65
N GLU A 49 -16.95 12.45 1.47
CA GLU A 49 -17.35 12.01 2.81
C GLU A 49 -18.02 10.62 2.84
N TYR A 50 -18.80 10.27 1.82
CA TYR A 50 -19.43 8.96 1.68
C TYR A 50 -18.42 7.79 1.65
N HIS A 51 -17.23 8.01 1.10
CA HIS A 51 -16.16 7.00 1.03
C HIS A 51 -15.36 6.90 2.32
N GLN A 52 -15.42 7.93 3.17
CA GLN A 52 -14.73 7.92 4.45
C GLN A 52 -15.37 6.88 5.36
N LYS A 53 -14.56 5.96 5.89
CA LYS A 53 -15.00 4.91 6.82
C LYS A 53 -16.17 4.06 6.30
N TYR A 54 -16.31 3.92 4.99
CA TYR A 54 -17.44 3.22 4.36
C TYR A 54 -17.70 1.81 4.93
N LEU A 55 -16.63 1.03 5.17
CA LEU A 55 -16.73 -0.30 5.76
C LEU A 55 -17.31 -0.28 7.19
N GLU A 56 -16.80 0.62 8.03
CA GLU A 56 -17.26 0.83 9.41
C GLU A 56 -18.72 1.30 9.42
N ALA A 57 -19.06 2.29 8.59
CA ALA A 57 -20.40 2.85 8.48
C ALA A 57 -21.45 1.82 8.03
N ARG A 58 -21.05 0.80 7.25
CA ARG A 58 -21.94 -0.27 6.79
C ARG A 58 -21.88 -1.55 7.63
N GLY A 59 -21.08 -1.58 8.69
CA GLY A 59 -20.86 -2.79 9.49
C GLY A 59 -20.26 -3.95 8.67
N LEU A 60 -19.62 -3.64 7.54
CA LEU A 60 -19.01 -4.62 6.66
C LEU A 60 -17.59 -4.89 7.16
N GLY A 61 -17.34 -6.12 7.62
CA GLY A 61 -16.03 -6.53 8.13
C GLY A 61 -14.96 -6.73 7.05
N ASN A 62 -15.33 -6.80 5.78
CA ASN A 62 -14.40 -6.95 4.67
C ASN A 62 -14.90 -6.32 3.36
N CYS A 63 -13.94 -6.02 2.49
CA CYS A 63 -14.13 -6.02 1.03
C CYS A 63 -13.30 -7.19 0.47
N ASN A 64 -13.64 -7.67 -0.73
CA ASN A 64 -12.89 -8.75 -1.39
C ASN A 64 -11.39 -8.38 -1.51
N SER A 65 -10.53 -9.28 -1.04
CA SER A 65 -9.06 -9.19 -1.08
C SER A 65 -8.47 -9.96 -2.23
#